data_AF-D7BZ18-F1
#
_entry.id   AF-D7BZ18-F1
#
_cell.length_a   1.000
_cell.length_b   1.000
_cell.length_c   1.000
_cell.angle_alpha   90.00
_cell.angle_beta   90.00
_cell.angle_gamma   90.00
#
_symmetry.space_group_name_H-M   'P 1'
#
loop_
_entity.id
_entity.type
_entity.pdbx_description
1 polymer ?
#
loop_
_entity_poly.entity_id
_entity_poly.type
_entity_poly.pdbx_seq_one_letter_code
_entity_poly.pdbx_strand_id
1 'polypeptide(L)'
;MVVLGIGHLVGMGAQNTGHMDDWFRGDLWGLPREQFAHPSGANGAFWIVLASFAVPLLLLGVLVCHLARLGVVVPQSIGWGLAAWSVVGAAILEPTPLLLGLVPAVLLIREARRAPAALAAGAETDETPKRAARL
;
A
#
# COMPACT_ATOMS: atom_id res chain seq x y z
N MET A 1 4.56 -3.08 -0.58
CA MET A 1 3.09 -3.17 -0.63
C MET A 1 2.59 -4.39 -1.38
N VAL A 2 2.95 -4.57 -2.65
CA VAL A 2 2.50 -5.72 -3.45
C VAL A 2 2.72 -7.07 -2.73
N VAL A 3 3.95 -7.34 -2.28
CA VAL A 3 4.29 -8.59 -1.57
C VAL A 3 3.48 -8.77 -0.28
N LEU A 4 3.30 -7.71 0.50
CA LEU A 4 2.53 -7.77 1.75
C LEU A 4 1.05 -8.06 1.47
N GLY A 5 0.46 -7.41 0.46
CA GLY A 5 -0.93 -7.63 0.07
C GLY A 5 -1.17 -9.04 -0.45
N ILE A 6 -0.29 -9.55 -1.33
CA ILE A 6 -0.37 -10.93 -1.82
C ILE A 6 -0.20 -11.92 -0.66
N GLY A 7 0.82 -11.73 0.17
CA GLY A 7 1.09 -12.60 1.32
C GLY A 7 -0.08 -12.67 2.29
N HIS A 8 -0.72 -11.52 2.59
CA HIS A 8 -1.91 -11.46 3.44
C HIS A 8 -3.10 -12.18 2.81
N LEU A 9 -3.39 -11.92 1.54
CA LEU A 9 -4.51 -12.55 0.83
C LEU A 9 -4.34 -14.06 0.73
N VAL A 10 -3.15 -14.54 0.37
CA VAL A 10 -2.86 -15.97 0.28
C VAL A 10 -2.86 -16.60 1.67
N GLY A 11 -2.18 -15.99 2.64
CA GLY A 11 -2.06 -16.51 4.00
C GLY A 11 -3.40 -16.60 4.72
N MET A 12 -4.20 -15.53 4.71
CA MET A 12 -5.52 -15.52 5.34
C MET A 12 -6.53 -16.31 4.52
N GLY A 13 -6.48 -16.25 3.18
CA GLY A 13 -7.36 -17.01 2.30
C GLY A 13 -7.21 -18.52 2.51
N ALA A 14 -5.97 -19.02 2.57
CA ALA A 14 -5.69 -20.44 2.81
C ALA A 14 -6.26 -20.94 4.16
N GLN A 15 -6.22 -20.10 5.19
CA GLN A 15 -6.74 -20.42 6.53
C GLN A 15 -8.27 -20.34 6.62
N ASN A 16 -8.93 -19.70 5.65
CA ASN A 16 -10.39 -19.43 5.68
C ASN A 16 -11.13 -20.06 4.48
N THR A 17 -10.54 -21.07 3.84
CA THR A 17 -11.13 -21.75 2.68
C THR A 17 -12.52 -22.36 2.97
N GLY A 18 -12.78 -22.77 4.22
CA GLY A 18 -14.06 -23.32 4.64
C GLY A 18 -15.25 -22.37 4.58
N HIS A 19 -15.03 -21.06 4.38
CA HIS A 19 -16.08 -20.04 4.28
C HIS A 19 -16.30 -19.53 2.85
N MET A 20 -15.55 -20.04 1.86
CA MET A 20 -15.62 -19.51 0.50
C MET A 20 -16.98 -19.74 -0.15
N ASP A 21 -17.59 -20.90 0.07
CA ASP A 21 -18.92 -21.23 -0.47
C ASP A 21 -19.99 -20.22 -0.03
N ASP A 22 -19.98 -19.85 1.25
CA ASP A 22 -20.94 -18.92 1.85
C ASP A 22 -20.84 -17.52 1.21
N TRP A 23 -19.64 -17.13 0.79
CA TRP A 23 -19.40 -15.85 0.11
C TRP A 23 -20.05 -15.77 -1.28
N PHE A 24 -20.08 -16.89 -2.00
CA PHE A 24 -20.62 -16.92 -3.36
C PHE A 24 -22.11 -17.29 -3.43
N ARG A 25 -22.67 -17.86 -2.35
CA ARG A 25 -24.11 -18.16 -2.24
C ARG A 25 -24.96 -16.97 -1.84
N GLY A 26 -24.33 -15.87 -1.41
CA GLY A 26 -25.03 -14.66 -0.97
C GLY A 26 -25.40 -14.69 0.52
N ASP A 27 -24.82 -15.59 1.30
CA ASP A 27 -25.18 -15.78 2.72
C ASP A 27 -24.78 -14.60 3.62
N LEU A 28 -23.98 -13.65 3.08
CA LEU A 28 -23.67 -12.38 3.76
C LEU A 28 -24.68 -11.26 3.50
N TRP A 29 -25.70 -11.51 2.67
CA TRP A 29 -26.70 -10.48 2.37
C TRP A 29 -27.73 -10.39 3.48
N GLY A 30 -28.07 -9.16 3.88
CA GLY A 30 -29.08 -8.93 4.91
C GLY A 30 -28.66 -9.39 6.31
N LEU A 31 -27.35 -9.52 6.57
CA LEU A 31 -26.86 -9.86 7.90
C LEU A 31 -27.39 -8.87 8.96
N PRO A 32 -27.69 -9.37 10.16
CA PRO A 32 -28.22 -8.54 11.23
C PRO A 32 -27.15 -7.60 11.78
N ARG A 33 -27.57 -6.52 12.47
CA ARG A 33 -26.69 -5.37 12.81
C ARG A 33 -25.48 -5.80 13.65
N GLU A 34 -25.65 -6.78 14.53
CA GLU A 34 -24.61 -7.31 15.39
C GLU A 34 -23.44 -7.92 14.60
N GLN A 35 -23.67 -8.47 13.41
CA GLN A 35 -22.61 -9.01 12.57
C GLN A 35 -21.71 -7.91 11.98
N PHE A 36 -22.16 -6.65 11.94
CA PHE A 36 -21.31 -5.53 11.56
C PHE A 36 -20.44 -5.03 12.73
N ALA A 37 -20.94 -5.13 13.96
CA ALA A 37 -20.19 -4.75 15.16
C ALA A 37 -19.23 -5.86 15.62
N HIS A 38 -19.65 -7.12 15.47
CA HIS A 38 -18.92 -8.32 15.88
C HIS A 38 -18.94 -9.37 14.75
N PRO A 39 -18.17 -9.14 13.68
CA PRO A 39 -18.08 -10.10 12.58
C PRO A 39 -17.58 -11.47 13.07
N SER A 40 -18.27 -12.54 12.67
CA SER A 40 -17.92 -13.92 13.02
C SER A 40 -18.13 -14.85 11.85
N GLY A 41 -17.59 -16.08 11.93
CA GLY A 41 -17.71 -17.10 10.88
C GLY A 41 -17.32 -16.57 9.50
N ALA A 42 -18.18 -16.82 8.50
CA ALA A 42 -17.95 -16.41 7.12
C ALA A 42 -17.83 -14.88 6.94
N ASN A 43 -18.57 -14.09 7.72
CA ASN A 43 -18.48 -12.63 7.68
C ASN A 43 -17.16 -12.12 8.25
N GLY A 44 -16.72 -12.65 9.40
CA GLY A 44 -15.40 -12.32 9.95
C GLY A 44 -14.27 -12.71 8.99
N ALA A 45 -14.36 -13.90 8.40
CA ALA A 45 -13.41 -14.38 7.41
C ALA A 45 -13.37 -13.48 6.15
N PHE A 46 -14.53 -13.02 5.67
CA PHE A 46 -14.62 -12.09 4.55
C PHE A 46 -13.87 -10.77 4.83
N TRP A 47 -14.05 -10.20 6.03
CA TRP A 47 -13.38 -8.95 6.43
C TRP A 47 -11.88 -9.08 6.61
N ILE A 48 -11.39 -10.23 7.07
CA ILE A 48 -9.95 -10.43 7.27
C ILE A 48 -9.23 -10.84 5.98
N VAL A 49 -9.94 -11.42 5.01
CA VAL A 49 -9.39 -11.83 3.71
C VAL A 49 -9.66 -10.76 2.65
N LEU A 50 -10.88 -10.72 2.10
CA LEU A 50 -11.20 -10.02 0.86
C LEU A 50 -11.52 -8.54 1.06
N ALA A 51 -12.31 -8.21 2.09
CA ALA A 51 -12.63 -6.82 2.45
C ALA A 51 -11.59 -6.20 3.39
N SER A 52 -10.43 -6.85 3.54
CA SER A 52 -9.30 -6.32 4.30
C SER A 52 -8.59 -5.18 3.58
N PHE A 53 -7.71 -4.48 4.30
CA PHE A 53 -6.81 -3.50 3.68
C PHE A 53 -5.73 -4.11 2.78
N ALA A 54 -5.64 -5.44 2.65
CA ALA A 54 -4.67 -6.08 1.76
C ALA A 54 -4.94 -5.78 0.28
N VAL A 55 -6.21 -5.80 -0.16
CA VAL A 55 -6.56 -5.51 -1.56
C VAL A 55 -6.26 -4.04 -1.91
N PRO A 56 -6.72 -3.02 -1.16
CA PRO A 56 -6.35 -1.63 -1.43
C PRO A 56 -4.83 -1.39 -1.42
N LEU A 57 -4.09 -1.97 -0.46
CA LEU A 57 -2.63 -1.82 -0.39
C LEU A 57 -1.92 -2.50 -1.55
N LEU A 58 -2.39 -3.67 -1.99
CA LEU A 58 -1.87 -4.36 -3.17
C LEU A 58 -2.02 -3.46 -4.41
N LEU A 59 -3.23 -2.96 -4.66
CA LEU A 59 -3.52 -2.06 -5.78
C LEU A 59 -2.68 -0.78 -5.71
N LEU A 60 -2.57 -0.17 -4.53
CA LEU A 60 -1.70 0.99 -4.31
C LEU A 60 -0.24 0.65 -4.62
N GLY A 61 0.24 -0.52 -4.21
CA GLY A 61 1.57 -1.00 -4.55
C GLY A 61 1.80 -1.13 -6.06
N VAL A 62 0.84 -1.71 -6.78
CA VAL A 62 0.87 -1.84 -8.24
C VAL A 62 0.87 -0.45 -8.90
N LEU A 63 0.02 0.47 -8.42
CA LEU A 63 -0.04 1.85 -8.90
C LEU A 63 1.29 2.57 -8.69
N VAL A 64 1.88 2.48 -7.50
CA VAL A 64 3.20 3.07 -7.22
C VAL A 64 4.27 2.51 -8.16
N CYS A 65 4.29 1.19 -8.38
CA CYS A 65 5.23 0.57 -9.33
C CYS A 65 4.96 1.00 -10.79
N HIS A 66 3.71 1.29 -11.14
CA HIS A 66 3.37 1.83 -12.46
C HIS A 66 3.86 3.28 -12.61
N LEU A 67 3.59 4.14 -11.62
CA LEU A 67 4.07 5.54 -11.61
C LEU A 67 5.60 5.62 -11.64
N ALA A 68 6.30 4.76 -10.91
CA ALA A 68 7.75 4.68 -10.94
C ALA A 68 8.29 4.36 -12.35
N ARG A 69 7.63 3.46 -13.09
CA ARG A 69 7.98 3.14 -14.49
C ARG A 69 7.74 4.31 -15.45
N LEU A 70 6.83 5.22 -15.09
CA LEU A 70 6.56 6.45 -15.84
C LEU A 70 7.45 7.63 -15.39
N GLY A 71 8.36 7.43 -14.42
CA GLY A 71 9.18 8.50 -13.85
C GLY A 71 8.38 9.49 -12.98
N VAL A 72 7.14 9.13 -12.59
CA VAL A 72 6.28 9.97 -11.76
C VAL A 72 6.54 9.67 -10.29
N VAL A 73 6.97 10.71 -9.57
CA VAL A 73 7.29 10.61 -8.14
C VAL A 73 6.01 10.73 -7.32
N VAL A 74 5.83 9.79 -6.39
CA VAL A 74 4.69 9.79 -5.46
C VAL A 74 4.93 10.82 -4.34
N PRO A 75 3.93 11.65 -3.97
CA PRO A 75 4.09 12.63 -2.90
C PRO A 75 4.52 12.01 -1.56
N GLN A 76 5.44 12.66 -0.85
CA GLN A 76 5.91 12.22 0.47
C GLN A 76 4.80 12.11 1.52
N SER A 77 3.70 12.84 1.36
CA SER A 77 2.53 12.78 2.24
C SER A 77 1.92 11.39 2.30
N ILE A 78 1.95 10.64 1.19
CA ILE A 78 1.47 9.24 1.14
C ILE A 78 2.36 8.35 2.00
N GLY A 79 3.68 8.52 1.93
CA GLY A 79 4.62 7.77 2.77
C GLY A 79 4.45 8.08 4.25
N TRP A 80 4.29 9.35 4.63
CA TRP A 80 4.05 9.73 6.02
C TRP A 80 2.69 9.25 6.56
N GLY A 81 1.63 9.36 5.76
CA GLY A 81 0.31 8.86 6.15
C GLY A 81 0.32 7.36 6.41
N LEU A 82 1.00 6.61 5.55
CA LEU A 82 1.19 5.17 5.71
C LEU A 82 2.03 4.82 6.95
N ALA A 83 3.11 5.56 7.22
CA ALA A 83 3.92 5.37 8.42
C ALA A 83 3.10 5.61 9.69
N ALA A 84 2.37 6.72 9.74
CA ALA A 84 1.51 7.07 10.87
C ALA A 84 0.44 5.99 11.11
N TRP A 85 -0.24 5.55 10.06
CA TRP A 85 -1.24 4.48 10.15
C TRP A 85 -0.64 3.17 10.66
N SER A 86 0.55 2.79 10.16
CA SER A 86 1.26 1.57 10.59
C SER A 86 1.65 1.63 12.07
N VAL A 87 2.19 2.76 12.53
CA VAL A 87 2.60 2.95 13.93
C VAL A 87 1.40 2.98 14.86
N VAL A 88 0.35 3.75 14.51
CA VAL A 88 -0.87 3.84 15.32
C VAL A 88 -1.53 2.48 15.45
N GLY A 89 -1.68 1.75 14.35
CA GLY A 89 -2.28 0.42 14.39
C GLY A 89 -1.43 -0.59 15.16
N ALA A 90 -0.09 -0.51 15.07
CA ALA A 90 0.81 -1.31 15.88
C ALA A 90 0.69 -1.01 17.37
N ALA A 91 0.57 0.25 17.75
CA ALA A 91 0.41 0.64 19.15
C ALA A 91 -0.94 0.20 19.76
N ILE A 92 -1.98 0.02 18.94
CA ILE A 92 -3.31 -0.39 19.40
C ILE A 92 -3.43 -1.91 19.54
N LEU A 93 -2.81 -2.68 18.64
CA LEU A 93 -3.00 -4.12 18.56
C LEU A 93 -1.65 -4.82 18.40
N GLU A 94 -1.16 -5.45 19.47
CA GLU A 94 0.03 -6.33 19.43
C GLU A 94 -0.34 -7.77 19.83
N PRO A 95 0.29 -8.80 19.23
CA PRO A 95 1.29 -8.74 18.16
C PRO A 95 0.65 -8.46 16.79
N THR A 96 1.26 -7.60 15.96
CA THR A 96 0.78 -7.30 14.61
C THR A 96 1.90 -7.13 13.59
N PRO A 97 1.71 -7.58 12.34
CA PRO A 97 2.64 -7.32 11.25
C PRO A 97 2.56 -5.88 10.70
N LEU A 98 1.74 -4.98 11.27
CA LEU A 98 1.56 -3.61 10.76
C LEU A 98 2.86 -2.81 10.65
N LEU A 99 3.85 -3.08 11.51
CA LEU A 99 5.17 -2.43 11.41
C LEU A 99 5.91 -2.73 10.09
N LEU A 100 5.58 -3.83 9.40
CA LEU A 100 6.11 -4.10 8.05
C LEU A 100 5.69 -3.05 7.03
N GLY A 101 4.59 -2.32 7.29
CA GLY A 101 4.15 -1.16 6.51
C GLY A 101 5.14 0.01 6.52
N LEU A 102 6.05 0.06 7.50
CA LEU A 102 7.10 1.09 7.57
C LEU A 102 8.11 0.97 6.43
N VAL A 103 8.38 -0.25 5.95
CA VAL A 103 9.33 -0.48 4.85
C VAL A 103 8.92 0.31 3.59
N PRO A 104 7.72 0.10 3.01
CA PRO A 104 7.26 0.90 1.87
C PRO A 104 7.05 2.38 2.20
N ALA A 105 6.67 2.73 3.43
CA ALA A 105 6.53 4.14 3.84
C ALA A 105 7.87 4.90 3.74
N VAL A 106 8.95 4.31 4.28
CA VAL A 106 10.29 4.90 4.23
C VAL A 106 10.79 5.01 2.78
N LEU A 107 10.52 4.01 1.93
CA LEU A 107 10.89 4.05 0.52
C LEU A 107 10.22 5.22 -0.21
N LEU A 108 8.92 5.43 0.00
CA LEU A 108 8.18 6.55 -0.59
C LEU A 108 8.71 7.92 -0.11
N ILE A 109 9.01 8.05 1.18
CA ILE A 109 9.56 9.28 1.76
C ILE A 109 10.95 9.58 1.18
N ARG A 110 11.81 8.55 1.03
CA ARG A 110 13.18 8.72 0.51
C ARG A 110 13.18 9.14 -0.95
N GLU A 111 12.33 8.54 -1.77
CA GLU A 111 12.26 8.86 -3.20
C GLU A 111 11.81 10.30 -3.44
N ALA A 112 10.74 10.73 -2.76
CA ALA A 112 10.25 12.10 -2.86
C ALA A 112 11.28 13.16 -2.43
N ARG A 113 12.20 12.84 -1.52
CA ARG A 113 13.29 13.75 -1.12
C ARG A 113 14.42 13.83 -2.15
N ARG A 114 14.60 12.81 -3.00
CA ARG A 114 15.65 12.77 -4.02
C ARG A 114 15.24 13.46 -5.33
N ALA A 115 13.94 13.49 -5.62
CA ALA A 115 13.41 14.07 -6.85
C ALA A 115 13.79 15.55 -7.10
N PRO A 116 13.76 16.46 -6.10
CA PRO A 116 14.18 17.86 -6.31
C PRO A 116 15.66 17.99 -6.69
N ALA A 117 16.52 17.12 -6.16
CA ALA A 117 17.96 17.14 -6.42
C ALA A 117 18.31 16.65 -7.84
N ALA A 118 17.54 15.70 -8.39
CA ALA A 118 17.74 15.19 -9.75
C ALA A 118 17.30 16.19 -10.83
N LEU A 119 16.21 16.94 -10.60
CA LEU A 119 15.76 18.02 -11.47
C LEU A 119 16.75 19.19 -11.51
N ALA A 120 17.35 19.55 -10.36
CA ALA A 120 18.37 20.60 -10.28
C ALA A 120 19.68 20.20 -11.00
N ALA A 121 20.14 18.97 -10.82
CA ALA A 121 21.35 18.47 -11.48
C ALA A 121 21.20 18.37 -13.02
N GLY A 122 20.01 18.04 -13.52
CA GLY A 122 19.73 18.01 -14.96
C GLY A 122 19.71 19.40 -15.61
N ALA A 123 19.23 20.42 -14.90
CA ALA A 123 19.23 21.80 -15.37
C ALA A 123 20.66 22.38 -15.47
N GLU A 124 21.53 22.06 -14.50
CA GLU A 124 22.92 22.52 -14.47
C GLU A 124 23.76 21.94 -15.63
N THR A 125 23.43 20.72 -16.09
CA THR A 125 24.09 20.11 -17.26
C THR A 125 23.65 20.68 -18.61
N ASP A 126 22.44 21.24 -18.70
CA ASP A 126 21.90 21.81 -19.96
C ASP A 126 22.35 23.27 -20.16
N GLU A 127 22.68 24.00 -19.09
CA GLU A 127 23.16 25.39 -19.16
C GLU A 127 24.65 25.56 -19.47
N THR A 128 25.42 24.49 -19.72
CA THR A 128 26.84 24.65 -20.11
C THR A 128 26.92 25.34 -21.49
N PRO A 129 27.31 26.63 -21.59
CA PRO A 129 27.11 27.37 -22.83
C PRO A 129 28.10 26.90 -23.89
N LYS A 130 27.63 26.66 -25.12
CA LYS A 130 28.45 26.57 -26.34
C LYS A 130 29.11 27.94 -26.66
N ARG A 131 29.96 28.44 -25.76
CA ARG A 131 30.70 29.70 -25.91
C ARG A 131 32.15 29.40 -26.28
N ALA A 132 32.36 28.61 -27.33
CA ALA A 132 33.68 28.39 -27.90
C ALA A 132 33.55 27.93 -29.36
N ALA A 133 33.31 28.87 -30.28
CA ALA A 133 33.68 28.78 -31.71
C ALA A 133 33.04 29.93 -32.51
N ARG A 134 33.50 31.17 -32.30
CA ARG A 134 33.53 32.19 -33.35
C ARG A 134 34.81 32.99 -33.15
N LEU A 135 35.87 32.54 -33.81
CA LEU A 135 37.03 33.33 -34.20
C LEU A 135 37.01 33.40 -35.72
#